data_AF-A0A0F9K113-F1
#
_entry.id   AF-A0A0F9K113-F1
#
_cell.length_a   1.000
_cell.length_b   1.000
_cell.length_c   1.000
_cell.angle_alpha   90.00
_cell.angle_beta   90.00
_cell.angle_gamma   90.00
#
_symmetry.space_group_name_H-M   'P 1'
#
loop_
_entity.id
_entity.type
_entity.pdbx_description
1 polymer ?
#
loop_
_entity_poly.entity_id
_entity_poly.type
_entity_poly.pdbx_seq_one_letter_code
_entity_poly.pdbx_strand_id
1 'polypeptide(L)'
;MPKQAVDNMLDGLRAEWEAKQGQYILDNGRYFQGIWTHDIIPTVGAEAPPDKTKKPTDQPHDWNDFGLALPGNMPGSIALHVYEGPNGHGYSLEARTREGGKHWHRVEAYGSDAHDFTHGWRVTTGL
;
A
#
# COMPACT_ATOMS: atom_id res chain seq x y z
N MET A 1 9.56 -16.60 -7.88
CA MET A 1 9.19 -15.43 -8.71
C MET A 1 9.34 -14.19 -7.83
N PRO A 2 10.17 -13.21 -8.17
CA PRO A 2 10.50 -12.06 -7.30
C PRO A 2 9.30 -11.25 -6.76
N LYS A 3 8.19 -11.15 -7.50
CA LYS A 3 6.89 -10.67 -6.99
C LYS A 3 6.34 -11.42 -5.77
N GLN A 4 6.75 -12.68 -5.58
CA GLN A 4 6.38 -13.52 -4.44
C GLN A 4 6.84 -12.93 -3.10
N ALA A 5 8.01 -12.28 -3.05
CA ALA A 5 8.50 -11.69 -1.81
C ALA A 5 7.59 -10.54 -1.35
N VAL A 6 7.13 -9.72 -2.31
CA VAL A 6 6.14 -8.68 -2.05
C VAL A 6 4.80 -9.31 -1.68
N ASP A 7 4.32 -10.30 -2.42
CA ASP A 7 3.04 -10.97 -2.12
C ASP A 7 3.03 -11.56 -0.70
N ASN A 8 4.09 -12.26 -0.28
CA ASN A 8 4.23 -12.80 1.07
C ASN A 8 4.21 -11.69 2.14
N MET A 9 4.86 -10.55 1.86
CA MET A 9 4.84 -9.40 2.75
C MET A 9 3.42 -8.81 2.85
N LEU A 10 2.72 -8.64 1.73
CA LEU A 10 1.34 -8.13 1.72
C LEU A 10 0.41 -9.08 2.49
N ASP A 11 0.50 -10.38 2.24
CA ASP A 11 -0.34 -11.36 2.91
C ASP A 11 -0.07 -11.40 4.43
N GLY A 12 1.18 -11.21 4.85
CA GLY A 12 1.53 -11.09 6.27
C GLY A 12 0.99 -9.83 6.95
N LEU A 13 0.83 -8.74 6.21
CA LEU A 13 0.31 -7.46 6.73
C LEU A 13 -1.22 -7.33 6.63
N ARG A 14 -1.88 -8.21 5.86
CA ARG A 14 -3.30 -8.10 5.50
C ARG A 14 -4.23 -7.93 6.68
N ALA A 15 -4.18 -8.88 7.61
CA ALA A 15 -5.05 -8.86 8.78
C ALA A 15 -4.81 -7.63 9.66
N GLU A 16 -3.56 -7.19 9.77
CA GLU A 16 -3.21 -6.01 10.57
C GLU A 16 -3.72 -4.72 9.92
N TRP A 17 -3.49 -4.50 8.62
CA TRP A 17 -3.97 -3.28 7.98
C TRP A 17 -5.50 -3.19 7.97
N GLU A 18 -6.22 -4.31 7.83
CA GLU A 18 -7.70 -4.32 7.82
C GLU A 18 -8.22 -3.91 9.20
N ALA A 19 -7.63 -4.46 10.26
CA ALA A 19 -7.93 -4.06 11.63
C ALA A 19 -7.60 -2.58 11.88
N LYS A 20 -6.47 -2.09 11.39
CA LYS A 20 -6.05 -0.68 11.55
C LYS A 20 -6.94 0.28 10.77
N GLN A 21 -7.34 -0.03 9.55
CA GLN A 21 -8.31 0.78 8.80
C GLN A 21 -9.65 0.84 9.51
N GLY A 22 -10.14 -0.29 10.03
CA GLY A 22 -11.36 -0.37 10.82
C GLY A 22 -11.31 0.51 12.08
N GLN A 23 -10.20 0.48 12.81
CA GLN A 23 -10.02 1.37 13.97
C GLN A 23 -9.93 2.84 13.55
N TYR A 24 -9.14 3.14 12.52
CA TYR A 24 -8.90 4.50 12.09
C TYR A 24 -10.18 5.19 11.60
N ILE A 25 -11.05 4.50 10.86
CA ILE A 25 -12.34 5.06 10.42
C ILE A 25 -13.28 5.33 11.60
N LEU A 26 -13.26 4.51 12.65
CA LEU A 26 -14.04 4.76 13.87
C LEU A 26 -13.56 6.02 14.60
N ASP A 27 -12.24 6.21 14.67
CA ASP A 27 -11.63 7.34 15.40
C ASP A 27 -11.67 8.66 14.62
N ASN A 28 -11.60 8.60 13.29
CA ASN A 28 -11.40 9.77 12.42
C ASN A 28 -12.55 10.05 11.46
N GLY A 29 -13.53 9.16 11.36
CA GLY A 29 -14.67 9.29 10.43
C GLY A 29 -14.32 9.13 8.94
N ARG A 30 -13.07 8.73 8.62
CA ARG A 30 -12.58 8.48 7.26
C ARG A 30 -11.48 7.43 7.28
N TYR A 31 -11.23 6.76 6.14
CA TYR A 31 -10.11 5.84 6.00
C TYR A 31 -8.76 6.57 6.06
N PHE A 32 -7.73 5.86 6.54
CA PHE A 32 -6.36 6.32 6.48
C PHE A 32 -5.85 6.29 5.04
N GLN A 33 -5.12 7.33 4.65
CA GLN A 33 -4.41 7.39 3.39
C GLN A 33 -2.90 7.44 3.64
N GLY A 34 -2.18 6.46 3.10
CA GLY A 34 -0.74 6.34 3.22
C GLY A 34 -0.07 6.55 1.87
N ILE A 35 0.86 7.51 1.77
CA ILE A 35 1.63 7.70 0.54
C ILE A 35 2.79 6.68 0.43
N TRP A 36 3.40 6.58 -0.76
CA TRP A 36 4.47 5.63 -1.03
C TRP A 36 5.56 5.63 0.03
N THR A 37 5.81 4.45 0.61
CA THR A 37 6.83 4.26 1.65
C THR A 37 8.27 4.51 1.18
N HIS A 38 8.55 4.54 -0.12
CA HIS A 38 9.90 4.78 -0.67
C HIS A 38 9.86 5.79 -1.83
N ASP A 39 10.85 6.68 -1.91
CA ASP A 39 11.03 7.53 -3.11
C ASP A 39 11.62 6.76 -4.29
N ILE A 40 12.51 5.81 -3.98
CA ILE A 40 13.12 4.91 -4.95
C ILE A 40 12.50 3.54 -4.74
N ILE A 41 11.76 3.04 -5.73
CA ILE A 41 11.12 1.72 -5.66
C ILE A 41 12.20 0.65 -5.41
N PRO A 42 12.10 -0.13 -4.30
CA PRO A 42 13.04 -1.21 -4.02
C PRO A 42 13.06 -2.26 -5.14
N THR A 43 14.24 -2.85 -5.36
CA THR A 43 14.41 -3.98 -6.28
C THR A 43 14.41 -5.27 -5.48
N VAL A 44 13.77 -6.33 -5.97
CA VAL A 44 13.77 -7.61 -5.24
C VAL A 44 15.20 -8.12 -5.10
N GLY A 45 15.61 -8.47 -3.87
CA GLY A 45 16.99 -8.81 -3.51
C GLY A 45 17.86 -7.62 -3.10
N ALA A 46 17.35 -6.40 -3.23
CA ALA A 46 17.94 -5.15 -2.74
C ALA A 46 16.86 -4.37 -1.97
N GLU A 47 16.41 -4.99 -0.87
CA GLU A 47 15.38 -4.45 0.01
C GLU A 47 15.89 -3.18 0.71
N ALA A 48 14.97 -2.27 1.02
CA ALA A 48 15.28 -1.00 1.66
C ALA A 48 14.30 -0.72 2.82
N PRO A 49 14.69 0.09 3.81
CA PRO A 49 13.78 0.48 4.88
C PRO A 49 12.70 1.45 4.35
N PRO A 50 11.43 1.28 4.77
CA PRO A 50 10.38 2.23 4.45
C PRO A 50 10.56 3.56 5.20
N ASP A 51 10.26 4.67 4.54
CA ASP A 51 10.05 5.95 5.17
C ASP A 51 8.61 6.03 5.72
N LYS A 52 8.50 5.94 7.04
CA LYS A 52 7.22 5.97 7.76
C LYS A 52 6.73 7.39 8.08
N THR A 53 7.57 8.41 7.86
CA THR A 53 7.26 9.82 8.20
C THR A 53 6.47 10.54 7.12
N LYS A 54 6.34 9.88 5.96
CA LYS A 54 5.60 10.36 4.81
C LYS A 54 4.09 10.34 5.04
N LYS A 55 3.43 11.44 4.68
CA LYS A 55 1.98 11.59 4.76
C LYS A 55 1.39 12.46 3.65
N PRO A 56 0.11 12.27 3.30
CA PRO A 56 -0.64 13.21 2.46
C PRO A 56 -0.66 14.61 3.08
N THR A 57 -0.80 15.65 2.25
CA THR A 57 -0.87 17.04 2.73
C THR A 57 -2.17 17.39 3.44
N ASP A 58 -3.23 16.60 3.22
CA ASP A 58 -4.59 16.77 3.73
C ASP A 58 -4.94 15.83 4.91
N GLN A 59 -3.95 15.03 5.37
CA GLN A 59 -4.06 14.21 6.56
C GLN A 59 -2.90 14.50 7.52
N PRO A 60 -3.18 14.70 8.82
CA PRO A 60 -2.12 14.99 9.79
C PRO A 60 -1.29 13.74 10.14
N HIS A 61 -1.80 12.54 9.86
CA HIS A 61 -1.24 11.27 10.28
C HIS A 61 -0.31 10.65 9.24
N ASP A 62 0.83 10.13 9.68
CA ASP A 62 1.76 9.34 8.88
C ASP A 62 1.62 7.83 9.14
N TRP A 63 2.54 7.01 8.61
CA TRP A 63 2.52 5.56 8.84
C TRP A 63 2.81 5.15 10.28
N ASN A 64 3.52 5.98 11.07
CA ASN A 64 3.74 5.75 12.49
C ASN A 64 2.45 5.97 13.27
N ASP A 65 1.71 7.04 12.94
CA ASP A 65 0.41 7.35 13.55
C ASP A 65 -0.63 6.27 13.23
N PHE A 66 -0.62 5.75 11.99
CA PHE A 66 -1.46 4.61 11.59
C PHE A 66 -1.12 3.33 12.36
N GLY A 67 0.13 3.20 12.81
CA GLY A 67 0.58 2.14 13.71
C GLY A 67 0.60 0.74 13.08
N LEU A 68 0.77 0.65 11.76
CA LEU A 68 0.98 -0.60 11.03
C LEU A 68 2.45 -1.04 11.18
N ALA A 69 2.70 -2.27 11.62
CA ALA A 69 4.03 -2.82 11.83
C ALA A 69 4.75 -3.17 10.51
N LEU A 70 5.16 -2.16 9.74
CA LEU A 70 5.91 -2.37 8.51
C LEU A 70 7.29 -2.99 8.77
N PRO A 71 7.72 -4.00 7.97
CA PRO A 71 9.04 -4.61 8.05
C PRO A 71 10.18 -3.58 7.98
N GLY A 72 11.29 -3.86 8.67
CA GLY A 72 12.46 -2.99 8.69
C GLY A 72 13.17 -2.86 7.34
N ASN A 73 13.04 -3.86 6.46
CA ASN A 73 13.41 -3.80 5.06
C ASN A 73 12.28 -4.42 4.24
N MET A 74 11.91 -3.78 3.13
CA MET A 74 10.81 -4.21 2.28
C MET A 74 11.31 -4.49 0.85
N PRO A 75 10.81 -5.57 0.19
CA PRO A 75 11.10 -5.88 -1.21
C PRO A 75 10.35 -5.00 -2.22
N GLY A 76 9.57 -4.03 -1.74
CA GLY A 76 8.80 -3.10 -2.57
C GLY A 76 8.28 -1.93 -1.76
N SER A 77 7.73 -0.94 -2.46
CA SER A 77 7.04 0.20 -1.86
C SER A 77 5.55 -0.07 -1.83
N ILE A 78 4.87 0.39 -0.78
CA ILE A 78 3.41 0.31 -0.68
C ILE A 78 2.78 1.69 -0.49
N ALA A 79 1.51 1.83 -0.83
CA ALA A 79 0.67 2.99 -0.56
C ALA A 79 -0.77 2.54 -0.26
N LEU A 80 -1.51 3.33 0.50
CA LEU A 80 -2.95 3.17 0.74
C LEU A 80 -3.67 4.38 0.15
N HIS A 81 -4.55 4.17 -0.83
CA HIS A 81 -5.33 5.22 -1.47
C HIS A 81 -6.81 5.05 -1.13
N VAL A 82 -7.45 6.12 -0.66
CA VAL A 82 -8.90 6.12 -0.47
C VAL A 82 -9.56 6.45 -1.80
N TYR A 83 -10.68 5.77 -2.10
CA TYR A 83 -11.48 6.06 -3.29
C TYR A 83 -12.95 6.22 -2.92
N GLU A 84 -13.66 7.00 -3.74
CA GLU A 84 -15.10 7.21 -3.65
C GLU A 84 -15.73 6.74 -4.95
N GLY A 85 -16.68 5.82 -4.85
CA GLY A 85 -17.44 5.27 -5.96
C GLY A 85 -18.94 5.54 -5.82
N PRO A 86 -19.74 5.30 -6.87
CA PRO A 86 -21.20 5.47 -6.82
C PRO A 86 -21.87 4.64 -5.72
N ASN A 87 -21.27 3.51 -5.35
CA ASN A 87 -21.82 2.58 -4.36
C ASN A 87 -21.23 2.77 -2.96
N GLY A 88 -20.38 3.78 -2.73
CA GLY A 88 -19.84 4.13 -1.42
C GLY A 88 -18.34 4.47 -1.45
N HIS A 89 -17.70 4.26 -0.30
CA HIS A 89 -16.26 4.51 -0.13
C HIS A 89 -15.50 3.19 0.00
N GLY A 90 -14.20 3.27 -0.23
CA GLY A 90 -13.27 2.17 -0.03
C GLY A 90 -11.84 2.66 0.00
N TYR A 91 -10.92 1.72 0.04
CA TYR A 91 -9.49 2.01 -0.09
C TYR A 91 -8.79 0.91 -0.87
N SER A 92 -7.69 1.27 -1.53
CA SER A 92 -6.81 0.35 -2.21
C SER A 92 -5.46 0.30 -1.52
N LEU A 93 -4.93 -0.89 -1.38
CA LEU A 93 -3.51 -1.12 -1.12
C LEU A 93 -2.81 -1.32 -2.44
N GLU A 94 -1.83 -0.48 -2.70
CA GLU A 94 -1.01 -0.56 -3.87
C GLU A 94 0.40 -1.00 -3.50
N ALA A 95 1.00 -1.84 -4.35
CA ALA A 95 2.39 -2.27 -4.19
C ALA A 95 3.16 -2.07 -5.49
N ARG A 96 4.40 -1.60 -5.37
CA ARG A 96 5.35 -1.43 -6.46
C ARG A 96 6.69 -2.09 -6.13
N THR A 97 7.29 -2.75 -7.12
CA THR A 97 8.63 -3.33 -6.99
C THR A 97 9.36 -3.30 -8.34
N ARG A 98 10.69 -3.42 -8.29
CA ARG A 98 11.54 -3.57 -9.48
C ARG A 98 12.06 -5.00 -9.60
N GLU A 99 11.96 -5.56 -10.80
CA GLU A 99 12.48 -6.89 -11.12
C GLU A 99 12.86 -6.95 -12.61
N GLY A 100 14.08 -7.42 -12.90
CA GLY A 100 14.53 -7.63 -14.28
C GLY A 100 14.50 -6.35 -15.13
N GLY A 101 14.80 -5.19 -14.52
CA GLY A 101 14.73 -3.88 -15.16
C GLY A 101 13.32 -3.35 -15.42
N LYS A 102 12.27 -4.06 -14.98
CA LYS A 102 10.87 -3.65 -15.13
C LYS A 102 10.30 -3.12 -13.81
N HIS A 103 9.36 -2.20 -13.93
CA HIS A 103 8.52 -1.76 -12.82
C HIS A 103 7.25 -2.61 -12.81
N TRP A 104 6.94 -3.18 -11.66
CA TRP A 104 5.73 -3.96 -11.44
C TRP A 104 4.82 -3.22 -10.47
N HIS A 105 3.52 -3.26 -10.74
CA HIS A 105 2.47 -2.66 -9.91
C HIS A 105 1.32 -3.64 -9.72
N ARG A 106 0.81 -3.74 -8.49
CA ARG A 106 -0.37 -4.52 -8.11
C ARG A 106 -1.25 -3.66 -7.21
N VAL A 107 -2.56 -3.88 -7.28
CA VAL A 107 -3.54 -3.20 -6.44
C VAL A 107 -4.52 -4.22 -5.85
N GLU A 108 -4.74 -4.15 -4.54
CA GLU A 108 -5.79 -4.85 -3.83
C GLU A 108 -6.76 -3.82 -3.24
N ALA A 109 -8.01 -3.82 -3.69
CA ALA A 109 -9.01 -2.87 -3.21
C ALA A 109 -9.99 -3.50 -2.23
N TYR A 110 -10.56 -2.66 -1.37
CA TYR A 110 -11.40 -2.99 -0.24
C TYR A 110 -12.56 -2.02 -0.12
N GLY A 111 -13.76 -2.55 0.15
CA GLY A 111 -14.98 -1.77 0.30
C GLY A 111 -15.88 -1.85 -0.92
N SER A 112 -16.74 -0.85 -1.08
CA SER A 112 -17.61 -0.73 -2.28
C SER A 112 -16.76 -0.67 -3.54
N ASP A 113 -17.25 -1.21 -4.67
CA ASP A 113 -16.59 -1.14 -5.97
C ASP A 113 -15.14 -1.70 -6.04
N ALA A 114 -14.70 -2.47 -5.04
CA ALA A 114 -13.33 -3.01 -4.96
C ALA A 114 -12.91 -3.83 -6.20
N HIS A 115 -13.87 -4.45 -6.88
CA HIS A 115 -13.63 -5.20 -8.10
C HIS A 115 -13.12 -4.34 -9.28
N ASP A 116 -13.50 -3.06 -9.34
CA ASP A 116 -13.09 -2.13 -10.39
C ASP A 116 -11.65 -1.60 -10.19
N PHE A 117 -11.18 -1.59 -8.94
CA PHE A 117 -9.86 -1.08 -8.57
C PHE A 117 -8.81 -2.17 -8.39
N THR A 118 -9.22 -3.44 -8.22
CA THR A 118 -8.31 -4.56 -7.99
C THR A 118 -7.67 -5.04 -9.29
N HIS A 119 -6.35 -5.18 -9.30
CA HIS A 119 -5.65 -5.88 -10.38
C HIS A 119 -4.39 -6.58 -9.89
N GLY A 120 -4.08 -7.72 -10.50
CA GLY A 120 -2.82 -8.42 -10.27
C GLY A 120 -1.60 -7.64 -10.76
N TRP A 121 -0.45 -8.29 -10.73
CA TRP A 121 0.81 -7.69 -11.19
C TRP A 121 0.79 -7.34 -12.68
N ARG A 122 0.98 -6.06 -12.98
CA ARG A 122 1.19 -5.55 -14.34
C ARG A 122 2.50 -4.78 -14.44
N VAL A 123 3.08 -4.76 -15.63
CA VAL A 123 4.23 -3.90 -15.93
C VAL A 123 3.72 -2.47 -16.08
N THR A 124 4.37 -1.52 -15.43
CA THR A 124 4.09 -0.10 -15.63
C THR A 124 5.23 0.54 -16.43
N THR A 125 4.87 1.24 -17.50
CA THR A 125 5.80 2.07 -18.26
C THR A 125 5.86 3.44 -17.60
N GLY A 126 6.90 3.71 -16.82
CA GLY A 126 7.15 5.01 -16.21
C GLY A 126 7.51 4.94 -14.73
N LEU A 127 8.53 5.72 -14.35
CA LEU A 127 8.51 6.56 -13.16
C LEU A 127 8.86 7.98 -13.63
#